data_AF-A0A7W8IS34-F1
#
_entry.id   AF-A0A7W8IS34-F1
#
_cell.length_a   1.000
_cell.length_b   1.000
_cell.length_c   1.000
_cell.angle_alpha   90.00
_cell.angle_beta   90.00
_cell.angle_gamma   90.00
#
_symmetry.space_group_name_H-M   'P 1'
#
loop_
_entity.id
_entity.type
_entity.pdbx_description
1 polymer ?
#
loop_
_entity_poly.entity_id
_entity_poly.type
_entity_poly.pdbx_seq_one_letter_code
_entity_poly.pdbx_strand_id
1 'polypeptide(L)' 'MMGILYEKVTFTQELKKQIMIRQLLDAGIREHDGKHVSELDYYTLRWLLATMKL' A
#
# COMPACT_ATOMS: atom_id res chain seq x y z
N MET A 1 -13.53 -21.13 16.96
CA MET A 1 -12.12 -20.68 16.99
C MET A 1 -11.76 -20.12 15.60
N MET A 2 -12.18 -18.88 15.29
CA MET A 2 -12.02 -18.26 13.95
C MET A 2 -11.45 -16.82 14.04
N GLY A 3 -11.18 -16.30 15.24
CA GLY A 3 -10.69 -14.92 15.43
C GLY A 3 -9.21 -14.74 15.04
N ILE A 4 -8.38 -15.74 15.33
CA ILE A 4 -6.92 -15.67 15.15
C ILE A 4 -6.53 -15.54 13.66
N LEU A 5 -7.32 -16.15 12.77
CA LEU A 5 -7.03 -16.11 11.32
C LEU A 5 -7.39 -14.75 10.72
N TYR A 6 -8.52 -14.17 11.14
CA TYR A 6 -8.97 -12.86 10.66
C TYR A 6 -8.04 -11.74 11.13
N GLU A 7 -7.65 -11.74 12.40
CA GLU A 7 -6.70 -10.74 12.93
C GLU A 7 -5.35 -10.79 12.20
N LYS A 8 -4.81 -11.99 11.94
CA LYS A 8 -3.55 -12.11 11.18
C LYS A 8 -3.67 -11.66 9.73
N VAL A 9 -4.79 -11.92 9.07
CA VAL A 9 -5.00 -11.50 7.67
C VAL A 9 -5.14 -9.98 7.58
N THR A 10 -5.91 -9.35 8.47
CA THR A 10 -6.07 -7.89 8.51
C THR A 10 -4.74 -7.21 8.82
N PHE A 11 -4.02 -7.71 9.83
CA PHE A 11 -2.69 -7.20 10.20
C PHE A 11 -1.71 -7.28 9.02
N THR A 12 -1.71 -8.39 8.28
CA THR A 12 -0.84 -8.58 7.12
C THR A 12 -1.21 -7.64 5.95
N GLN A 13 -2.49 -7.34 5.75
CA GLN A 13 -2.93 -6.40 4.73
C GLN A 13 -2.54 -4.96 5.05
N GLU A 14 -2.72 -4.53 6.30
CA GLU A 14 -2.30 -3.21 6.76
C GLU A 14 -0.77 -3.05 6.66
N LEU A 15 -0.01 -4.07 7.07
CA LEU A 15 1.45 -4.08 6.92
C LEU A 15 1.85 -3.96 5.44
N LYS A 16 1.21 -4.74 4.55
CA LYS A 16 1.45 -4.64 3.10
C LYS A 16 1.16 -3.25 2.58
N LYS A 17 0.07 -2.61 2.99
CA LYS A 17 -0.27 -1.24 2.57
C LYS A 17 0.82 -0.25 3.01
N GLN A 18 1.28 -0.33 4.24
CA GLN A 18 2.38 0.50 4.76
C GLN A 18 3.69 0.27 3.99
N ILE A 19 4.04 -0.99 3.69
CA ILE A 19 5.23 -1.33 2.89
C ILE A 19 5.11 -0.79 1.45
N MET A 20 3.92 -0.83 0.87
CA MET A 20 3.66 -0.29 -0.47
C MET A 20 3.82 1.23 -0.50
N ILE A 21 3.20 1.93 0.46
CA ILE A 21 3.36 3.39 0.64
C ILE A 21 4.84 3.74 0.83
N ARG A 22 5.57 2.99 1.65
CA ARG A 22 7.00 3.23 1.89
C ARG A 22 7.83 3.08 0.61
N GLN A 23 7.56 2.05 -0.20
CA GLN A 23 8.25 1.87 -1.49
C GLN A 23 7.95 3.00 -2.48
N LEU A 24 6.71 3.50 -2.51
CA LEU A 24 6.36 4.67 -3.32
C LEU A 24 7.11 5.92 -2.87
N LEU A 25 7.16 6.17 -1.56
CA LEU A 25 7.89 7.29 -0.97
C LEU A 25 9.40 7.19 -1.25
N ASP A 26 9.97 5.99 -1.18
CA ASP A 26 11.38 5.71 -1.44
C ASP A 26 11.74 5.93 -2.91
N ALA A 27 10.85 5.54 -3.82
CA ALA A 27 10.96 5.85 -5.26
C ALA A 27 10.76 7.34 -5.59
N GLY A 28 10.53 8.20 -4.59
CA GLY A 28 10.32 9.64 -4.75
C GLY A 28 8.88 10.04 -5.05
N ILE A 29 7.94 9.09 -5.12
CA ILE A 29 6.52 9.35 -5.33
C ILE A 29 5.86 9.61 -3.98
N ARG A 30 5.73 10.88 -3.65
CA ARG A 30 5.04 11.35 -2.43
C ARG A 30 3.58 11.70 -2.67
N GLU A 31 3.29 12.13 -3.89
CA GLU A 31 1.98 12.60 -4.30
C GLU A 31 1.68 12.06 -5.70
N HIS A 32 0.45 11.62 -5.91
CA HIS A 32 -0.06 11.21 -7.20
C HIS A 32 -1.45 11.79 -7.38
N ASP A 33 -1.71 12.43 -8.52
CA ASP A 33 -3.00 13.05 -8.82
C ASP A 33 -3.45 14.09 -7.78
N GLY A 34 -2.49 14.86 -7.23
CA GLY A 34 -2.75 15.87 -6.19
C GLY A 34 -3.16 15.30 -4.83
N LYS A 35 -3.07 13.97 -4.64
CA LYS A 35 -3.30 13.28 -3.37
C LYS A 35 -2.01 12.67 -2.86
N HIS A 36 -1.83 12.68 -1.54
CA HIS A 36 -0.69 12.02 -0.93
C HIS A 36 -0.77 10.50 -1.14
N VAL A 37 0.37 9.84 -1.37
CA VAL A 37 0.37 8.36 -1.57
C VAL A 37 -0.25 7.61 -0.40
N SER A 38 -0.13 8.12 0.82
CA SER A 38 -0.77 7.54 2.02
C SER A 38 -2.30 7.60 1.97
N GLU A 39 -2.87 8.54 1.22
CA GLU A 39 -4.31 8.74 1.03
C GLU A 39 -4.85 7.98 -0.18
N LEU A 40 -3.97 7.38 -0.99
CA LEU A 40 -4.37 6.59 -2.14
C LEU A 40 -4.95 5.23 -1.72
N ASP A 41 -5.92 4.79 -2.51
CA ASP A 41 -6.52 3.47 -2.38
C ASP A 41 -5.50 2.35 -2.65
N TYR A 42 -5.75 1.18 -2.04
CA TYR A 42 -4.90 0.00 -2.22
C TYR A 42 -4.71 -0.38 -3.70
N TYR A 43 -5.75 -0.22 -4.51
CA TYR A 43 -5.69 -0.48 -5.95
C TYR A 43 -4.77 0.51 -6.68
N THR A 44 -4.85 1.80 -6.35
CA THR A 44 -3.99 2.83 -6.93
C THR A 44 -2.54 2.64 -6.52
N LEU A 45 -2.28 2.35 -5.24
CA LEU A 45 -0.95 2.01 -4.73
C LEU A 45 -0.35 0.81 -5.47
N ARG A 46 -1.16 -0.23 -5.67
CA ARG A 46 -0.75 -1.44 -6.38
C ARG A 46 -0.46 -1.19 -7.85
N TRP A 47 -1.29 -0.37 -8.50
CA TRP A 47 -1.09 -0.01 -9.91
C TRP A 47 0.17 0.85 -10.09
N LEU A 48 0.40 1.85 -9.23
CA LEU A 48 1.62 2.66 -9.25
C LEU A 48 2.89 1.83 -9.04
N LEU A 49 2.86 0.89 -8.10
CA LEU A 49 3.97 -0.04 -7.88
C LEU A 49 4.21 -0.96 -9.08
N ALA A 50 3.15 -1.39 -9.78
CA ALA A 50 3.30 -2.17 -11.00
C ALA A 50 3.91 -1.36 -12.14
N THR A 51 3.48 -0.09 -12.30
CA THR A 51 4.00 0.85 -13.30
C THR A 51 5.47 1.20 -13.05
N MET A 52 5.92 1.35 -11.80
CA MET A 52 7.31 1.66 -11.47
C MET A 52 8.28 0.48 -11.58
N LYS A 53 7.78 -0.76 -11.54
CA LYS A 53 8.62 -1.97 -11.59
C LYS A 53 8.94 -2.41 -13.03
N LEU A 54 8.55 -1.60 -14.02
CA LEU A 54 8.81 -1.77 -15.44
C LEU A 54 10.00 -0.89 -15.86
#